data_AF-A0A6P1ZN82-F1
#
_entry.id   AF-A0A6P1ZN82-F1
#
_cell.length_a   1.000
_cell.length_b   1.000
_cell.length_c   1.000
_cell.angle_alpha   90.00
_cell.angle_beta   90.00
_cell.angle_gamma   90.00
#
_symmetry.space_group_name_H-M   'P 1'
#
loop_
_entity.id
_entity.type
_entity.pdbx_description
1 polymer ?
#
loop_
_entity_poly.entity_id
_entity_poly.type
_entity_poly.pdbx_seq_one_letter_code
_entity_poly.pdbx_strand_id
1 'polypeptide(L)'
;MADHQSAVIPEGIVQQDFSWPFWFTLPLYPYGQRRTIRKEVIKDTIWTFDQIQGIFYVVVPIRMTVVKLDQGGLLVYAAVAPTPECIRLVQELVIEHGDVKYLILPTISGLEHKVFVGPFARYFPTAEVFIAPHQWSFPLNLPLSWLGLPAKRTHVLPADSSNTPFADQFDYAMLGPIELGPGRFAEVVFLHKRSQTLLVTDSVISVSADPPAIVQLDSYPLLFHAKDKASDTIADTEANRRKGWQRISLFALYFRPRVLEVKGWGEVWRDAIQAPNRSQKAYFGLFPFKWQSDWQHSFDILRGEGRLFVAPILQTLIL
;
A
#
# COMPACT_ATOMS: atom_id res chain seq x y z
N MET A 1 -27.02 -4.97 -29.70
CA MET A 1 -26.15 -3.78 -29.73
C MET A 1 -26.19 -3.21 -28.34
N ALA A 2 -25.10 -3.37 -27.57
CA ALA A 2 -24.99 -2.84 -26.22
C ALA A 2 -23.73 -2.00 -26.19
N ASP A 3 -23.91 -0.70 -25.96
CA ASP A 3 -22.87 0.30 -25.88
C ASP A 3 -21.92 -0.03 -24.72
N HIS A 4 -20.69 -0.39 -25.06
CA HIS A 4 -19.58 -0.33 -24.13
C HIS A 4 -19.21 1.15 -23.96
N GLN A 5 -19.74 1.80 -22.93
CA GLN A 5 -19.18 3.06 -22.46
C GLN A 5 -17.81 2.76 -21.85
N SER A 6 -16.79 2.92 -22.68
CA SER A 6 -15.41 3.12 -22.26
C SER A 6 -15.38 4.26 -21.24
N ALA A 7 -14.76 3.99 -20.09
CA ALA A 7 -14.47 5.03 -19.11
C ALA A 7 -13.70 6.15 -19.81
N VAL A 8 -14.26 7.36 -19.80
CA VAL A 8 -13.61 8.56 -20.34
C VAL A 8 -12.38 8.83 -19.50
N ILE A 9 -11.22 8.46 -20.04
CA ILE A 9 -9.91 8.84 -19.48
C ILE A 9 -9.75 10.34 -19.77
N PRO A 10 -9.47 11.19 -18.76
CA PRO A 10 -9.19 12.60 -18.98
C PRO A 10 -8.08 12.79 -20.02
N GLU A 11 -8.25 13.76 -20.92
CA GLU A 11 -7.27 14.10 -21.95
C GLU A 11 -5.88 14.28 -21.32
N GLY A 12 -4.92 13.45 -21.75
CA GLY A 12 -3.51 13.53 -21.36
C GLY A 12 -2.93 12.33 -20.61
N ILE A 13 -3.75 11.37 -20.13
CA ILE A 13 -3.23 10.17 -19.46
C ILE A 13 -2.89 9.10 -20.50
N VAL A 14 -1.60 8.94 -20.81
CA VAL A 14 -1.11 7.86 -21.67
C VAL A 14 -1.06 6.56 -20.87
N GLN A 15 -1.60 5.44 -21.39
CA GLN A 15 -1.60 4.15 -20.68
C GLN A 15 -0.20 3.66 -20.24
N GLN A 16 0.86 4.17 -20.89
CA GLN A 16 2.26 3.91 -20.51
C GLN A 16 2.65 4.56 -19.17
N ASP A 17 1.96 5.62 -18.73
CA ASP A 17 2.28 6.36 -17.50
C ASP A 17 2.12 5.54 -16.22
N PHE A 18 1.34 4.46 -16.28
CA PHE A 18 1.08 3.57 -15.15
C PHE A 18 1.95 2.33 -15.16
N SER A 19 2.85 2.20 -16.14
CA SER A 19 3.62 0.98 -16.34
C SER A 19 4.58 0.70 -15.17
N TRP A 20 4.50 -0.53 -14.65
CA TRP A 20 5.43 -1.07 -13.67
C TRP A 20 6.02 -2.39 -14.18
N PRO A 21 7.15 -2.37 -14.91
CA PRO A 21 7.66 -3.56 -15.60
C PRO A 21 8.21 -4.63 -14.65
N PHE A 22 8.57 -4.26 -13.42
CA PHE A 22 9.12 -5.19 -12.42
C PHE A 22 8.05 -5.88 -11.57
N TRP A 23 6.78 -5.88 -11.98
CA TRP A 23 5.69 -6.50 -11.22
C TRP A 23 5.92 -7.99 -10.92
N PHE A 24 6.70 -8.69 -11.74
CA PHE A 24 7.00 -10.11 -11.55
C PHE A 24 7.90 -10.39 -10.33
N THR A 25 8.63 -9.41 -9.80
CA THR A 25 9.49 -9.59 -8.61
C THR A 25 8.67 -9.72 -7.34
N LEU A 26 7.48 -9.11 -7.31
CA LEU A 26 6.48 -9.24 -6.26
C LEU A 26 5.08 -9.05 -6.88
N PRO A 27 4.41 -10.14 -7.33
CA PRO A 27 3.23 -10.08 -8.19
C PRO A 27 1.95 -9.74 -7.41
N LEU A 28 1.88 -8.50 -6.91
CA LEU A 28 0.70 -7.94 -6.26
C LEU A 28 -0.15 -7.19 -7.28
N TYR A 29 -1.47 -7.39 -7.26
CA TYR A 29 -2.41 -6.55 -8.00
C TYR A 29 -2.13 -5.08 -7.68
N PRO A 30 -2.20 -4.14 -8.64
CA PRO A 30 -2.63 -4.25 -10.03
C PRO A 30 -1.51 -4.69 -11.01
N TYR A 31 -0.50 -5.40 -10.50
CA TYR A 31 0.62 -5.92 -11.25
C TYR A 31 1.38 -4.80 -11.97
N GLY A 32 1.42 -4.83 -13.30
CA GLY A 32 2.17 -3.90 -14.12
C GLY A 32 1.51 -2.55 -14.38
N GLN A 33 0.37 -2.24 -13.76
CA GLN A 33 -0.40 -1.02 -14.03
C GLN A 33 -0.78 -0.30 -12.73
N ARG A 34 0.08 0.60 -12.26
CA ARG A 34 -0.05 1.28 -10.96
C ARG A 34 -0.28 2.78 -11.16
N ARG A 35 -1.48 3.22 -10.77
CA ARG A 35 -1.85 4.64 -10.71
C ARG A 35 -1.44 5.23 -9.37
N THR A 36 -1.19 6.53 -9.36
CA THR A 36 -0.72 7.30 -8.21
C THR A 36 -1.61 8.52 -8.00
N ILE A 37 -2.14 8.70 -6.79
CA ILE A 37 -2.78 9.94 -6.38
C ILE A 37 -1.82 10.71 -5.48
N ARG A 38 -1.38 11.89 -5.92
CA ARG A 38 -0.69 12.86 -5.05
C ARG A 38 -1.73 13.69 -4.30
N LYS A 39 -1.54 13.86 -3.00
CA LYS A 39 -2.30 14.81 -2.17
C LYS A 39 -1.34 15.63 -1.33
N GLU A 40 -1.51 16.94 -1.34
CA GLU A 40 -0.87 17.81 -0.35
C GLU A 40 -1.64 17.72 0.97
N VAL A 41 -0.96 17.29 2.03
CA VAL A 41 -1.58 17.11 3.36
C VAL A 41 -1.18 18.24 4.32
N ILE A 42 -0.01 18.84 4.10
CA ILE A 42 0.39 20.10 4.72
C ILE A 42 0.96 20.99 3.62
N LYS A 43 0.37 22.17 3.48
CA LYS A 43 0.70 23.13 2.44
C LYS A 43 2.21 23.39 2.35
N ASP A 44 2.74 23.31 1.13
CA ASP A 44 4.13 23.56 0.76
C ASP A 44 5.15 22.77 1.60
N THR A 45 4.74 21.65 2.21
CA THR A 45 5.54 20.95 3.23
C THR A 45 5.47 19.42 3.12
N ILE A 46 4.26 18.84 3.07
CA ILE A 46 4.09 17.37 3.10
C ILE A 46 3.06 16.95 2.04
N TRP A 47 3.46 15.98 1.22
CA TRP A 47 2.64 15.36 0.20
C TRP A 47 2.61 13.85 0.36
N THR A 48 1.45 13.23 0.16
CA THR A 48 1.29 11.78 0.11
C THR A 48 1.06 11.32 -1.32
N PHE A 49 1.61 10.18 -1.67
CA PHE A 49 1.46 9.52 -2.96
C PHE A 49 0.92 8.13 -2.72
N ASP A 50 -0.36 7.94 -3.03
CA ASP A 50 -1.07 6.70 -2.78
C ASP A 50 -1.13 5.86 -4.06
N GLN A 51 -0.77 4.60 -3.95
CA GLN A 51 -1.04 3.56 -4.94
C GLN A 51 -1.87 2.45 -4.29
N ILE A 52 -2.32 1.47 -5.07
CA ILE A 52 -2.98 0.28 -4.54
C ILE A 52 -2.09 -0.95 -4.57
N GLN A 53 -2.32 -1.90 -3.67
CA GLN A 53 -1.78 -3.24 -3.74
C GLN A 53 -2.77 -4.28 -3.25
N GLY A 54 -2.67 -5.54 -3.69
CA GLY A 54 -3.52 -6.59 -3.15
C GLY A 54 -3.31 -7.99 -3.72
N ILE A 55 -3.99 -8.94 -3.10
CA ILE A 55 -4.07 -10.35 -3.50
C ILE A 55 -5.56 -10.75 -3.47
N PHE A 56 -6.05 -11.51 -4.46
CA PHE A 56 -7.47 -11.90 -4.56
C PHE A 56 -8.47 -10.72 -4.44
N TYR A 57 -8.14 -9.60 -5.07
CA TYR A 57 -8.88 -8.33 -4.97
C TYR A 57 -9.09 -7.78 -3.54
N VAL A 58 -8.39 -8.32 -2.54
CA VAL A 58 -8.23 -7.65 -1.24
C VAL A 58 -7.23 -6.52 -1.46
N VAL A 59 -7.75 -5.38 -1.94
CA VAL A 59 -6.96 -4.24 -2.40
C VAL A 59 -6.94 -3.14 -1.35
N VAL A 60 -5.74 -2.79 -0.90
CA VAL A 60 -5.49 -1.75 0.10
C VAL A 60 -4.58 -0.66 -0.47
N PRO A 61 -4.67 0.59 0.05
CA PRO A 61 -3.72 1.62 -0.31
C PRO A 61 -2.32 1.29 0.23
N ILE A 62 -1.28 1.66 -0.52
CA ILE A 62 0.10 1.77 -0.07
C ILE A 62 0.57 3.21 -0.30
N ARG A 63 1.22 3.81 0.69
CA ARG A 63 1.52 5.24 0.73
C ARG A 63 3.01 5.51 0.78
N MET A 64 3.45 6.40 -0.09
CA MET A 64 4.71 7.13 0.03
C MET A 64 4.42 8.55 0.55
N THR A 65 5.30 9.09 1.39
CA THR A 65 5.23 10.49 1.83
C THR A 65 6.47 11.24 1.38
N VAL A 66 6.29 12.44 0.87
CA VAL A 66 7.38 13.36 0.49
C VAL A 66 7.31 14.57 1.41
N VAL A 67 8.42 14.93 2.02
CA VAL A 67 8.55 16.06 2.94
C VAL A 67 9.62 17.03 2.43
N LYS A 68 9.30 18.32 2.41
CA LYS A 68 10.26 19.38 2.07
C LYS A 68 11.28 19.54 3.19
N LEU A 69 12.55 19.69 2.82
CA LEU A 69 13.64 19.98 3.76
C LEU A 69 13.86 21.50 3.90
N ASP A 70 14.04 21.99 5.12
CA ASP A 70 14.34 23.41 5.39
C ASP A 70 15.66 23.87 4.74
N GLN A 71 16.66 22.98 4.62
CA GLN A 71 17.93 23.25 3.92
C GLN A 71 17.84 23.08 2.38
N GLY A 72 16.65 22.86 1.85
CA GLY A 72 16.40 22.61 0.43
C GLY A 72 16.43 21.12 0.07
N GLY A 73 15.60 20.76 -0.90
CA GLY A 73 15.40 19.39 -1.36
C GLY A 73 14.26 18.67 -0.63
N LEU A 74 14.18 17.36 -0.90
CA LEU A 74 13.07 16.51 -0.45
C LEU A 74 13.58 15.26 0.27
N LEU A 75 12.83 14.82 1.28
CA LEU A 75 12.91 13.50 1.87
C LEU A 75 11.70 12.67 1.43
N VAL A 76 11.95 11.46 0.95
CA VAL A 76 10.93 10.49 0.55
C VAL A 76 10.88 9.36 1.56
N TYR A 77 9.71 9.10 2.13
CA TYR A 77 9.46 8.06 3.12
C TYR A 77 8.55 6.97 2.54
N ALA A 78 8.95 5.69 2.64
CA ALA A 78 8.20 4.52 2.19
C ALA A 78 7.81 4.57 0.69
N ALA A 79 8.81 4.59 -0.19
CA ALA A 79 8.57 4.72 -1.64
C ALA A 79 7.57 3.71 -2.21
N VAL A 80 6.71 4.19 -3.10
CA VAL A 80 5.79 3.38 -3.93
C VAL A 80 6.40 3.14 -5.31
N ALA A 81 5.72 2.38 -6.18
CA ALA A 81 6.26 2.04 -7.49
C ALA A 81 6.58 3.32 -8.30
N PRO A 82 7.81 3.48 -8.81
CA PRO A 82 8.21 4.63 -9.62
C PRO A 82 7.67 4.49 -11.06
N THR A 83 6.34 4.47 -11.21
CA THR A 83 5.73 4.59 -12.53
C THR A 83 6.03 5.97 -13.13
N PRO A 84 6.00 6.14 -14.47
CA PRO A 84 6.21 7.45 -15.06
C PRO A 84 5.31 8.55 -14.49
N GLU A 85 4.05 8.25 -14.17
CA GLU A 85 3.13 9.16 -13.46
C GLU A 85 3.69 9.57 -12.09
N CYS A 86 4.07 8.60 -11.26
CA CYS A 86 4.63 8.85 -9.93
C CYS A 86 5.88 9.73 -10.01
N ILE A 87 6.81 9.38 -10.90
CA ILE A 87 8.06 10.12 -11.07
C ILE A 87 7.80 11.54 -11.57
N ARG A 88 6.90 11.75 -12.53
CA ARG A 88 6.53 13.10 -13.00
C ARG A 88 5.97 13.95 -11.86
N LEU A 89 5.07 13.40 -11.05
CA LEU A 89 4.49 14.11 -9.90
C LEU A 89 5.54 14.44 -8.82
N VAL A 90 6.58 13.62 -8.65
CA VAL A 90 7.72 13.92 -7.77
C VAL A 90 8.63 14.98 -8.39
N GLN A 91 8.86 14.92 -9.70
CA GLN A 91 9.69 15.91 -10.42
C GLN A 91 9.09 17.31 -10.37
N GLU A 92 7.77 17.46 -10.37
CA GLU A 92 7.11 18.74 -10.09
C GLU A 92 7.54 19.33 -8.74
N LEU A 93 7.63 18.51 -7.69
CA LEU A 93 8.12 18.95 -6.38
C LEU A 93 9.63 19.23 -6.39
N VAL A 94 10.41 18.48 -7.17
CA VAL A 94 11.86 18.72 -7.32
C VAL A 94 12.15 20.06 -7.98
N ILE A 95 11.38 20.43 -9.00
CA ILE A 95 11.49 21.73 -9.68
C ILE A 95 11.26 22.88 -8.69
N GLU A 96 10.30 22.73 -7.78
CA GLU A 96 9.91 23.79 -6.86
C GLU A 96 10.75 23.84 -5.57
N HIS A 97 11.14 22.68 -5.04
CA HIS A 97 11.72 22.57 -3.70
C HIS A 97 13.15 22.02 -3.67
N GLY A 98 13.67 21.58 -4.81
CA GLY A 98 15.01 20.99 -4.96
C GLY A 98 15.02 19.46 -4.99
N ASP A 99 16.19 18.89 -5.30
CA ASP A 99 16.37 17.45 -5.47
C ASP A 99 15.95 16.61 -4.27
N VAL A 100 15.54 15.36 -4.54
CA VAL A 100 15.43 14.34 -3.50
C VAL A 100 16.81 14.08 -2.88
N LYS A 101 16.96 14.40 -1.60
CA LYS A 101 18.21 14.19 -0.83
C LYS A 101 18.22 12.85 -0.14
N TYR A 102 17.08 12.43 0.41
CA TYR A 102 16.99 11.24 1.25
C TYR A 102 15.81 10.35 0.85
N LEU A 103 16.05 9.04 0.80
CA LEU A 103 15.05 8.00 0.60
C LEU A 103 15.04 7.08 1.81
N ILE A 104 13.92 7.01 2.54
CA ILE A 104 13.77 6.20 3.73
C ILE A 104 13.00 4.92 3.37
N LEU A 105 13.61 3.76 3.62
CA LEU A 105 12.94 2.46 3.74
C LEU A 105 12.67 2.20 5.23
N PRO A 106 11.48 2.52 5.74
CA PRO A 106 11.25 2.56 7.18
C PRO A 106 10.91 1.21 7.81
N THR A 107 10.70 0.16 7.02
CA THR A 107 10.20 -1.12 7.53
C THR A 107 11.00 -2.30 7.01
N ILE A 108 11.02 -3.39 7.78
CA ILE A 108 11.47 -4.72 7.32
C ILE A 108 10.28 -5.67 7.10
N SER A 109 9.07 -5.27 7.51
CA SER A 109 7.91 -6.14 7.68
C SER A 109 7.28 -6.62 6.37
N GLY A 110 7.36 -5.79 5.32
CA GLY A 110 6.76 -6.06 4.02
C GLY A 110 7.77 -5.98 2.88
N LEU A 111 7.72 -6.94 1.95
CA LEU A 111 8.48 -6.84 0.70
C LEU A 111 7.92 -5.73 -0.20
N GLU A 112 6.64 -5.40 -0.04
CA GLU A 112 5.92 -4.35 -0.75
C GLU A 112 6.52 -2.96 -0.56
N HIS A 113 7.01 -2.61 0.63
CA HIS A 113 7.65 -1.32 0.89
C HIS A 113 9.11 -1.31 0.44
N LYS A 114 9.71 -2.49 0.26
CA LYS A 114 11.13 -2.66 -0.11
C LYS A 114 11.34 -2.70 -1.61
N VAL A 115 10.49 -3.43 -2.34
CA VAL A 115 10.68 -3.74 -3.77
C VAL A 115 10.77 -2.50 -4.65
N PHE A 116 10.18 -1.39 -4.22
CA PHE A 116 10.20 -0.13 -4.96
C PHE A 116 11.44 0.73 -4.70
N VAL A 117 12.13 0.55 -3.58
CA VAL A 117 13.22 1.46 -3.13
C VAL A 117 14.38 1.50 -4.11
N GLY A 118 14.89 0.35 -4.53
CA GLY A 118 16.00 0.28 -5.49
C GLY A 118 15.65 0.95 -6.83
N PRO A 119 14.54 0.56 -7.48
CA PRO A 119 14.05 1.22 -8.70
C PRO A 119 13.79 2.71 -8.54
N PHE A 120 13.20 3.15 -7.42
CA PHE A 120 12.94 4.57 -7.15
C PHE A 120 14.26 5.36 -7.01
N ALA A 121 15.24 4.81 -6.29
CA ALA A 121 16.56 5.41 -6.12
C ALA A 121 17.33 5.58 -7.45
N ARG A 122 17.00 4.85 -8.51
CA ARG A 122 17.63 5.03 -9.84
C ARG A 122 17.20 6.32 -10.54
N TYR A 123 15.98 6.80 -10.27
CA TYR A 123 15.50 8.08 -10.80
C TYR A 123 16.12 9.28 -10.08
N PHE A 124 16.62 9.08 -8.86
CA PHE A 124 17.26 10.12 -8.03
C PHE A 124 18.67 9.65 -7.64
N PRO A 125 19.65 9.70 -8.57
CA PRO A 125 20.95 9.07 -8.40
C PRO A 125 21.83 9.71 -7.32
N THR A 126 21.54 10.96 -6.94
CA THR A 126 22.24 11.71 -5.90
C THR A 126 21.63 11.51 -4.50
N ALA A 127 20.44 10.94 -4.39
CA ALA A 127 19.78 10.72 -3.11
C ALA A 127 20.50 9.66 -2.29
N GLU A 128 20.69 9.88 -0.99
CA GLU A 128 21.14 8.85 -0.06
C GLU A 128 19.94 8.00 0.40
N VAL A 129 20.14 6.69 0.50
CA VAL A 129 19.11 5.74 0.92
C VAL A 129 19.38 5.35 2.36
N PHE A 130 18.42 5.56 3.25
CA PHE A 130 18.47 5.15 4.64
C PHE A 130 17.44 4.04 4.89
N ILE A 131 17.88 2.95 5.50
CA ILE A 131 17.05 1.76 5.70
C ILE A 131 16.90 1.45 7.19
N ALA A 132 15.73 0.95 7.57
CA ALA A 132 15.53 0.33 8.88
C ALA A 132 16.57 -0.80 9.07
N PRO A 133 17.13 -0.97 10.29
CA PRO A 133 18.08 -2.04 10.56
C PRO A 133 17.44 -3.43 10.39
N HIS A 134 18.27 -4.46 10.26
CA HIS A 134 17.84 -5.86 10.14
C HIS A 134 17.02 -6.18 8.87
N GLN A 135 17.27 -5.46 7.76
CA GLN A 135 16.69 -5.83 6.48
C GLN A 135 17.01 -7.29 6.09
N TRP A 136 16.04 -7.91 5.44
CA TRP A 136 16.10 -9.29 4.97
C TRP A 136 15.44 -9.44 3.60
N SER A 137 15.58 -10.59 2.95
CA SER A 137 14.85 -10.93 1.73
C SER A 137 14.37 -12.37 1.70
N PHE A 138 13.40 -12.61 0.82
CA PHE A 138 12.77 -13.91 0.58
C PHE A 138 12.96 -14.31 -0.89
N PRO A 139 13.11 -15.61 -1.22
CA PRO A 139 13.17 -16.78 -0.32
C PRO A 139 14.53 -16.98 0.34
N LEU A 140 15.56 -16.29 -0.13
CA LEU A 140 16.92 -16.31 0.40
C LEU A 140 17.28 -14.94 0.94
N ASN A 141 18.05 -14.89 2.03
CA ASN A 141 18.55 -13.64 2.60
C ASN A 141 19.77 -13.15 1.81
N LEU A 142 19.52 -12.41 0.73
CA LEU A 142 20.53 -11.93 -0.21
C LEU A 142 21.01 -10.53 0.20
N PRO A 143 22.25 -10.15 -0.19
CA PRO A 143 22.72 -8.78 -0.04
C PRO A 143 21.76 -7.77 -0.69
N LEU A 144 21.47 -6.67 -0.01
CA LEU A 144 20.54 -5.64 -0.51
C LEU A 144 20.95 -5.04 -1.87
N SER A 145 22.25 -5.02 -2.14
CA SER A 145 22.79 -4.59 -3.44
C SER A 145 22.34 -5.48 -4.59
N TRP A 146 22.16 -6.78 -4.35
CA TRP A 146 21.63 -7.72 -5.33
C TRP A 146 20.12 -7.53 -5.53
N LEU A 147 19.43 -6.97 -4.55
CA LEU A 147 18.02 -6.55 -4.64
C LEU A 147 17.85 -5.17 -5.30
N GLY A 148 18.95 -4.57 -5.77
CA GLY A 148 18.96 -3.31 -6.51
C GLY A 148 19.13 -2.05 -5.66
N LEU A 149 19.38 -2.16 -4.35
CA LEU A 149 19.73 -1.00 -3.52
C LEU A 149 21.17 -0.54 -3.85
N PRO A 150 21.41 0.76 -3.98
CA PRO A 150 22.72 1.27 -4.42
C PRO A 150 23.75 1.18 -3.28
N ALA A 151 24.66 0.19 -3.35
CA ALA A 151 25.58 -0.19 -2.27
C ALA A 151 26.40 0.97 -1.67
N LYS A 152 26.85 1.93 -2.50
CA LYS A 152 27.72 3.04 -2.05
C LYS A 152 26.98 4.18 -1.34
N ARG A 153 25.64 4.21 -1.40
CA ARG A 153 24.80 5.29 -0.85
C ARG A 153 23.58 4.74 -0.11
N THR A 154 23.69 3.50 0.38
CA THR A 154 22.68 2.87 1.23
C THR A 154 23.27 2.75 2.63
N HIS A 155 22.59 3.34 3.60
CA HIS A 155 23.01 3.46 4.99
C HIS A 155 21.94 2.83 5.88
N VAL A 156 22.37 2.11 6.91
CA VAL A 156 21.46 1.69 7.98
C VAL A 156 21.20 2.91 8.86
N LEU A 157 19.94 3.17 9.19
CA LEU A 157 19.59 4.23 10.13
C LEU A 157 20.29 3.99 11.48
N PRO A 158 21.01 4.98 12.04
CA PRO A 158 21.61 4.85 13.36
C PRO A 158 20.54 4.75 14.44
N ALA A 159 20.85 4.09 15.56
CA ALA A 159 19.88 3.96 16.66
C ALA A 159 19.46 5.32 17.25
N ASP A 160 20.39 6.26 17.32
CA ASP A 160 20.15 7.63 17.76
C ASP A 160 19.95 8.53 16.53
N SER A 161 18.77 9.12 16.44
CA SER A 161 18.30 9.97 15.33
C SER A 161 19.16 11.22 15.14
N SER A 162 19.85 11.68 16.17
CA SER A 162 20.75 12.84 16.10
C SER A 162 21.97 12.62 15.19
N ASN A 163 22.30 11.36 14.89
CA ASN A 163 23.42 10.99 14.01
C ASN A 163 23.04 10.93 12.52
N THR A 164 21.89 11.50 12.14
CA THR A 164 21.46 11.55 10.74
C THR A 164 21.62 12.94 10.15
N PRO A 165 21.82 13.07 8.83
CA PRO A 165 22.00 14.37 8.19
C PRO A 165 20.72 15.23 8.17
N PHE A 166 19.58 14.67 8.56
CA PHE A 166 18.28 15.35 8.66
C PHE A 166 17.78 15.49 10.10
N ALA A 167 18.67 15.31 11.09
CA ALA A 167 18.36 15.38 12.52
C ALA A 167 17.77 16.72 12.98
N ASP A 168 18.08 17.83 12.30
CA ASP A 168 17.53 19.15 12.66
C ASP A 168 16.00 19.20 12.49
N GLN A 169 15.46 18.45 11.52
CA GLN A 169 14.04 18.51 11.15
C GLN A 169 13.25 17.27 11.60
N PHE A 170 13.93 16.14 11.75
CA PHE A 170 13.30 14.89 12.13
C PHE A 170 13.85 14.35 13.44
N ASP A 171 12.96 13.75 14.20
CA ASP A 171 13.32 12.73 15.19
C ASP A 171 12.76 11.39 14.68
N TYR A 172 13.20 10.26 15.23
CA TYR A 172 12.56 8.99 14.97
C TYR A 172 12.74 7.99 16.11
N ALA A 173 11.81 7.05 16.18
CA ALA A 173 11.90 5.90 17.06
C ALA A 173 11.82 4.61 16.24
N MET A 174 12.52 3.57 16.72
CA MET A 174 12.49 2.25 16.11
C MET A 174 11.66 1.29 16.95
N LEU A 175 10.75 0.58 16.31
CA LEU A 175 10.01 -0.54 16.87
C LEU A 175 10.55 -1.85 16.28
N GLY A 176 10.88 -2.81 17.13
CA GLY A 176 11.37 -4.13 16.73
C GLY A 176 12.90 -4.24 16.67
N PRO A 177 13.42 -5.37 16.12
CA PRO A 177 12.67 -6.41 15.44
C PRO A 177 11.80 -7.25 16.37
N ILE A 178 10.60 -7.60 15.91
CA ILE A 178 9.66 -8.51 16.56
C ILE A 178 9.49 -9.73 15.66
N GLU A 179 9.69 -10.93 16.21
CA GLU A 179 9.53 -12.18 15.46
C GLU A 179 8.04 -12.50 15.29
N LEU A 180 7.58 -12.60 14.04
CA LEU A 180 6.19 -12.87 13.65
C LEU A 180 6.05 -14.27 13.04
N GLY A 181 6.56 -15.30 13.71
CA GLY A 181 6.62 -16.66 13.15
C GLY A 181 7.66 -16.75 12.01
N PRO A 182 7.28 -16.97 10.75
CA PRO A 182 8.24 -17.05 9.63
C PRO A 182 8.80 -15.69 9.18
N GLY A 183 8.22 -14.57 9.65
CA GLY A 183 8.63 -13.21 9.28
C GLY A 183 9.08 -12.37 10.48
N ARG A 184 9.58 -11.17 10.20
CA ARG A 184 9.99 -10.18 11.21
C ARG A 184 9.30 -8.86 10.97
N PHE A 185 8.87 -8.22 12.05
CA PHE A 185 8.36 -6.86 12.02
C PHE A 185 9.37 -5.90 12.63
N ALA A 186 9.72 -4.86 11.90
CA ALA A 186 10.40 -3.71 12.47
C ALA A 186 10.03 -2.49 11.65
N GLU A 187 9.92 -1.35 12.33
CA GLU A 187 9.56 -0.10 11.71
C GLU A 187 10.33 1.06 12.36
N VAL A 188 10.67 2.07 11.56
CA VAL A 188 11.19 3.35 12.02
C VAL A 188 10.16 4.44 11.75
N VAL A 189 9.59 4.98 12.82
CA VAL A 189 8.57 6.03 12.80
C VAL A 189 9.27 7.38 12.89
N PHE A 190 9.04 8.25 11.91
CA PHE A 190 9.65 9.58 11.87
C PHE A 190 8.69 10.62 12.44
N LEU A 191 9.19 11.53 13.27
CA LEU A 191 8.50 12.74 13.69
C LEU A 191 9.08 13.92 12.92
N HIS A 192 8.28 14.53 12.04
CA HIS A 192 8.61 15.84 11.49
C HIS A 192 8.35 16.92 12.55
N LYS A 193 9.43 17.46 13.13
CA LYS A 193 9.39 18.29 14.35
C LYS A 193 8.52 19.53 14.19
N ARG A 194 8.67 20.24 13.07
CA ARG A 194 8.02 21.53 12.81
C ARG A 194 6.50 21.41 12.69
N SER A 195 6.01 20.39 11.98
CA SER A 195 4.56 20.19 11.80
C SER A 195 3.94 19.27 12.85
N GLN A 196 4.76 18.69 13.73
CA GLN A 196 4.36 17.66 14.69
C GLN A 196 3.64 16.47 14.03
N THR A 197 4.09 16.10 12.83
CA THR A 197 3.52 14.99 12.05
C THR A 197 4.33 13.73 12.26
N LEU A 198 3.67 12.63 12.64
CA LEU A 198 4.26 11.30 12.63
C LEU A 198 4.08 10.65 11.26
N LEU A 199 5.18 10.15 10.71
CA LEU A 199 5.22 9.29 9.52
C LEU A 199 5.31 7.86 10.02
N VAL A 200 4.21 7.13 9.84
CA VAL A 200 4.03 5.73 10.24
C VAL A 200 3.68 4.92 8.99
N THR A 201 4.23 3.72 8.93
CA THR A 201 4.01 2.71 7.89
C THR A 201 2.89 1.76 8.34
N ASP A 202 3.21 0.72 9.14
CA ASP A 202 2.28 -0.39 9.41
C ASP A 202 1.90 -0.56 10.89
N SER A 203 2.66 0.06 11.82
CA SER A 203 2.48 -0.11 13.27
C SER A 203 1.12 0.41 13.75
N VAL A 204 0.64 1.52 13.18
CA VAL A 204 -0.61 2.16 13.57
C VAL A 204 -1.37 2.56 12.32
N ILE A 205 -2.66 2.20 12.28
CA ILE A 205 -3.54 2.47 11.15
C ILE A 205 -4.86 3.08 11.63
N SER A 206 -5.58 3.69 10.69
CA SER A 206 -6.98 4.10 10.83
C SER A 206 -7.74 3.68 9.57
N VAL A 207 -8.95 3.18 9.75
CA VAL A 207 -9.80 2.70 8.66
C VAL A 207 -10.97 3.64 8.47
N SER A 208 -11.11 4.20 7.27
CA SER A 208 -12.26 5.02 6.88
C SER A 208 -13.50 4.17 6.67
N ALA A 209 -14.68 4.75 6.92
CA ALA A 209 -15.95 4.10 6.60
C ALA A 209 -16.11 3.91 5.07
N ASP A 210 -15.62 4.88 4.30
CA ASP A 210 -15.65 4.91 2.85
C ASP A 210 -14.33 4.47 2.21
N PRO A 211 -14.36 3.89 1.00
CA PRO A 211 -13.14 3.53 0.28
C PRO A 211 -12.26 4.76 0.01
N PRO A 212 -10.94 4.69 0.24
CA PRO A 212 -10.00 5.74 -0.14
C PRO A 212 -10.06 6.02 -1.65
N ALA A 213 -9.81 7.27 -2.05
CA ALA A 213 -9.91 7.71 -3.45
C ALA A 213 -9.12 6.82 -4.43
N ILE A 214 -7.92 6.37 -4.03
CA ILE A 214 -7.06 5.50 -4.86
C ILE A 214 -7.71 4.14 -5.18
N VAL A 215 -8.46 3.58 -4.22
CA VAL A 215 -9.17 2.30 -4.39
C VAL A 215 -10.42 2.48 -5.24
N GLN A 216 -10.98 3.70 -5.30
CA GLN A 216 -12.17 3.99 -6.12
C GLN A 216 -11.87 4.19 -7.61
N LEU A 217 -10.59 4.29 -8.02
CA LEU A 217 -10.21 4.45 -9.42
C LEU A 217 -10.56 3.24 -10.30
N ASP A 218 -10.56 2.03 -9.73
CA ASP A 218 -11.16 0.82 -10.31
C ASP A 218 -12.15 0.26 -9.28
N SER A 219 -13.45 0.38 -9.55
CA SER A 219 -14.48 -0.10 -8.62
C SER A 219 -14.57 -1.63 -8.57
N TYR A 220 -13.98 -2.36 -9.53
CA TYR A 220 -14.18 -3.79 -9.66
C TYR A 220 -13.78 -4.60 -8.41
N PRO A 221 -12.60 -4.39 -7.78
CA PRO A 221 -12.25 -5.09 -6.54
C PRO A 221 -13.26 -4.86 -5.41
N LEU A 222 -13.78 -3.63 -5.27
CA LEU A 222 -14.82 -3.29 -4.30
C LEU A 222 -16.10 -4.08 -4.58
N LEU A 223 -16.58 -4.05 -5.84
CA LEU A 223 -17.80 -4.75 -6.24
C LEU A 223 -17.66 -6.28 -6.13
N PHE A 224 -16.46 -6.81 -6.36
CA PHE A 224 -16.16 -8.23 -6.19
C PHE A 224 -16.34 -8.66 -4.73
N HIS A 225 -15.82 -7.89 -3.77
CA HIS A 225 -15.96 -8.17 -2.34
C HIS A 225 -17.33 -7.78 -1.75
N ALA A 226 -18.15 -7.03 -2.48
CA ALA A 226 -19.52 -6.73 -2.11
C ALA A 226 -20.50 -7.90 -2.31
N LYS A 227 -20.11 -8.92 -3.10
CA LYS A 227 -20.90 -10.13 -3.35
C LYS A 227 -21.11 -10.97 -2.10
N ASP A 228 -22.27 -11.60 -2.00
CA ASP A 228 -22.56 -12.63 -1.00
C ASP A 228 -22.41 -14.05 -1.60
N LYS A 229 -22.62 -14.19 -2.92
CA LYS A 229 -22.51 -15.44 -3.69
C LYS A 229 -21.80 -15.22 -5.03
N ALA A 230 -21.27 -16.30 -5.59
CA ALA A 230 -20.61 -16.28 -6.90
C ALA A 230 -21.54 -15.80 -8.03
N SER A 231 -22.83 -16.13 -7.94
CA SER A 231 -23.87 -15.77 -8.91
C SER A 231 -24.33 -14.31 -8.84
N ASP A 232 -23.93 -13.57 -7.81
CA ASP A 232 -24.38 -12.18 -7.62
C ASP A 232 -23.81 -11.26 -8.71
N THR A 233 -24.70 -10.45 -9.28
CA THR A 233 -24.35 -9.31 -10.11
C THR A 233 -24.58 -8.04 -9.29
N ILE A 234 -23.50 -7.34 -8.95
CA ILE A 234 -23.54 -6.17 -8.08
C ILE A 234 -23.52 -4.90 -8.94
N ALA A 235 -24.55 -4.06 -8.80
CA ALA A 235 -24.59 -2.75 -9.43
C ALA A 235 -23.54 -1.82 -8.82
N ASP A 236 -22.92 -0.98 -9.65
CA ASP A 236 -21.92 -0.03 -9.18
C ASP A 236 -22.59 1.18 -8.50
N THR A 237 -22.77 1.08 -7.18
CA THR A 237 -23.34 2.13 -6.32
C THR A 237 -22.39 2.45 -5.18
N GLU A 238 -22.47 3.66 -4.61
CA GLU A 238 -21.66 4.05 -3.45
C GLU A 238 -21.84 3.08 -2.27
N ALA A 239 -23.08 2.65 -2.02
CA ALA A 239 -23.38 1.67 -0.97
C ALA A 239 -22.68 0.32 -1.20
N ASN A 240 -22.66 -0.17 -2.44
CA ASN A 240 -21.98 -1.43 -2.77
C ASN A 240 -20.45 -1.30 -2.72
N ARG A 241 -19.90 -0.16 -3.17
CA ARG A 241 -18.47 0.14 -3.02
C ARG A 241 -18.06 0.17 -1.55
N ARG A 242 -18.86 0.83 -0.70
CA ARG A 242 -18.68 0.87 0.76
C ARG A 242 -18.73 -0.54 1.35
N LYS A 243 -19.74 -1.34 1.01
CA LYS A 243 -19.85 -2.75 1.46
C LYS A 243 -18.60 -3.55 1.11
N GLY A 244 -18.12 -3.44 -0.12
CA GLY A 244 -16.89 -4.08 -0.57
C GLY A 244 -15.65 -3.65 0.20
N TRP A 245 -15.48 -2.34 0.39
CA TRP A 245 -14.36 -1.76 1.14
C TRP A 245 -14.31 -2.24 2.59
N GLN A 246 -15.45 -2.26 3.26
CA GLN A 246 -15.54 -2.69 4.66
C GLN A 246 -15.15 -4.17 4.81
N ARG A 247 -15.59 -5.01 3.87
CA ARG A 247 -15.20 -6.43 3.79
C ARG A 247 -13.72 -6.62 3.46
N ILE A 248 -13.19 -5.86 2.52
CA ILE A 248 -11.75 -5.85 2.23
C ILE A 248 -10.95 -5.44 3.46
N SER A 249 -11.39 -4.43 4.21
CA SER A 249 -10.72 -3.96 5.43
C SER A 249 -10.67 -5.05 6.51
N LEU A 250 -11.78 -5.77 6.70
CA LEU A 250 -11.81 -6.94 7.59
C LEU A 250 -10.88 -8.05 7.10
N PHE A 251 -10.83 -8.31 5.79
CA PHE A 251 -9.93 -9.32 5.24
C PHE A 251 -8.46 -8.93 5.44
N ALA A 252 -8.09 -7.70 5.06
CA ALA A 252 -6.70 -7.27 5.07
C ALA A 252 -6.10 -7.24 6.48
N LEU A 253 -6.90 -6.93 7.50
CA LEU A 253 -6.41 -6.75 8.88
C LEU A 253 -6.48 -8.00 9.75
N TYR A 254 -7.13 -9.07 9.26
CA TYR A 254 -7.19 -10.36 9.94
C TYR A 254 -6.73 -11.46 8.97
N PHE A 255 -5.74 -12.29 9.33
CA PHE A 255 -5.34 -13.46 8.49
C PHE A 255 -6.54 -14.33 8.09
N ARG A 256 -7.53 -14.46 8.99
CA ARG A 256 -8.88 -14.97 8.75
C ARG A 256 -9.87 -14.26 9.68
N PRO A 257 -10.68 -13.29 9.21
CA PRO A 257 -11.68 -12.69 10.08
C PRO A 257 -12.74 -13.74 10.44
N ARG A 258 -13.17 -13.78 11.71
CA ARG A 258 -14.14 -14.79 12.20
C ARG A 258 -15.44 -14.82 11.38
N VAL A 259 -15.82 -13.66 10.84
CA VAL A 259 -17.02 -13.44 10.02
C VAL A 259 -16.86 -13.87 8.55
N LEU A 260 -15.68 -14.32 8.13
CA LEU A 260 -15.42 -14.84 6.80
C LEU A 260 -15.15 -16.34 6.85
N GLU A 261 -16.10 -17.12 6.32
CA GLU A 261 -15.92 -18.55 6.08
C GLU A 261 -15.38 -18.75 4.66
N VAL A 262 -14.33 -19.57 4.54
CA VAL A 262 -13.79 -20.00 3.23
C VAL A 262 -14.46 -21.32 2.86
N LYS A 263 -15.22 -21.31 1.76
CA LYS A 263 -15.93 -22.51 1.27
C LYS A 263 -14.95 -23.61 0.85
N GLY A 264 -15.36 -24.86 1.00
CA GLY A 264 -14.60 -26.00 0.47
C GLY A 264 -14.55 -25.98 -1.07
N TRP A 265 -13.40 -26.35 -1.66
CA TRP A 265 -13.19 -26.24 -3.12
C TRP A 265 -14.28 -26.90 -3.97
N GLY A 266 -14.82 -28.05 -3.55
CA GLY A 266 -15.92 -28.71 -4.27
C GLY A 266 -17.23 -27.90 -4.33
N GLU A 267 -17.49 -27.05 -3.33
CA GLU A 267 -18.60 -26.08 -3.37
C GLU A 267 -18.25 -24.89 -4.27
N VAL A 268 -17.03 -24.34 -4.15
CA VAL A 268 -16.57 -23.21 -4.98
C VAL A 268 -16.65 -23.52 -6.47
N TRP A 269 -16.22 -24.72 -6.88
CA TRP A 269 -16.31 -25.15 -8.29
C TRP A 269 -17.76 -25.29 -8.77
N ARG A 270 -18.67 -25.79 -7.93
CA ARG A 270 -20.11 -25.90 -8.28
C ARG A 270 -20.74 -24.52 -8.43
N ASP A 271 -20.47 -23.60 -7.51
CA ASP A 271 -20.98 -22.23 -7.54
C ASP A 271 -20.42 -21.45 -8.74
N ALA A 272 -19.16 -21.68 -9.12
CA ALA A 272 -18.52 -21.01 -10.25
C ALA A 272 -19.19 -21.35 -11.61
N ILE A 273 -19.80 -22.52 -11.75
CA ILE A 273 -20.58 -22.88 -12.95
C ILE A 273 -21.83 -21.99 -13.07
N GLN A 274 -22.41 -21.59 -11.94
CA GLN A 274 -23.59 -20.73 -11.87
C GLN A 274 -23.24 -19.24 -11.91
N ALA A 275 -21.95 -18.87 -11.93
CA ALA A 275 -21.52 -17.50 -11.97
C ALA A 275 -21.84 -16.86 -13.36
N PRO A 276 -22.48 -15.68 -13.41
CA PRO A 276 -22.84 -15.02 -14.66
C PRO A 276 -21.62 -14.53 -15.45
N ASN A 277 -20.48 -14.31 -14.78
CA ASN A 277 -19.23 -13.91 -15.41
C ASN A 277 -18.10 -14.86 -14.99
N ARG A 278 -17.52 -15.53 -16.00
CA ARG A 278 -16.42 -16.50 -15.84
C ARG A 278 -15.16 -16.08 -16.62
N SER A 279 -15.01 -14.79 -16.87
CA SER A 279 -13.77 -14.23 -17.44
C SER A 279 -12.59 -14.41 -16.47
N GLN A 280 -11.36 -14.26 -16.99
CA GLN A 280 -10.14 -14.25 -16.17
C GLN A 280 -10.19 -13.17 -15.07
N LYS A 281 -10.74 -11.98 -15.38
CA LYS A 281 -10.94 -10.89 -14.41
C LYS A 281 -11.89 -11.30 -13.28
N ALA A 282 -12.87 -12.16 -13.56
CA ALA A 282 -13.78 -12.71 -12.56
C ALA A 282 -13.27 -14.01 -11.92
N TYR A 283 -11.97 -14.31 -12.03
CA TYR A 283 -11.37 -15.57 -11.57
C TYR A 283 -12.14 -16.81 -12.04
N PHE A 284 -12.61 -16.81 -13.30
CA PHE A 284 -13.40 -17.90 -13.88
C PHE A 284 -14.71 -18.23 -13.13
N GLY A 285 -15.22 -17.26 -12.35
CA GLY A 285 -16.41 -17.41 -11.52
C GLY A 285 -16.11 -17.90 -10.10
N LEU A 286 -14.85 -18.15 -9.75
CA LEU A 286 -14.46 -18.59 -8.42
C LEU A 286 -14.69 -17.47 -7.40
N PHE A 287 -15.50 -17.76 -6.39
CA PHE A 287 -15.76 -16.88 -5.26
C PHE A 287 -15.82 -17.72 -3.97
N PRO A 288 -14.69 -17.87 -3.27
CA PRO A 288 -14.58 -18.80 -2.13
C PRO A 288 -15.07 -18.20 -0.81
N PHE A 289 -15.70 -17.02 -0.84
CA PHE A 289 -16.01 -16.24 0.35
C PHE A 289 -17.48 -16.41 0.77
N LYS A 290 -17.70 -16.57 2.06
CA LYS A 290 -19.03 -16.58 2.67
C LYS A 290 -18.99 -15.71 3.92
N TRP A 291 -19.67 -14.56 3.85
CA TRP A 291 -19.74 -13.60 4.95
C TRP A 291 -20.90 -13.91 5.88
N GLN A 292 -20.66 -13.91 7.19
CA GLN A 292 -21.71 -14.01 8.22
C GLN A 292 -22.50 -12.70 8.29
N SER A 293 -23.78 -12.75 8.68
CA SER A 293 -24.67 -11.58 8.69
C SER A 293 -24.22 -10.43 9.60
N ASP A 294 -23.41 -10.71 10.62
CA ASP A 294 -22.88 -9.76 11.60
C ASP A 294 -21.56 -9.08 11.16
N TRP A 295 -21.11 -9.30 9.91
CA TRP A 295 -19.85 -8.73 9.40
C TRP A 295 -19.77 -7.21 9.55
N GLN A 296 -20.90 -6.50 9.41
CA GLN A 296 -20.93 -5.04 9.48
C GLN A 296 -20.65 -4.54 10.90
N HIS A 297 -21.21 -5.20 11.93
CA HIS A 297 -20.90 -4.91 13.32
C HIS A 297 -19.41 -5.15 13.64
N SER A 298 -18.83 -6.22 13.07
CA SER A 298 -17.38 -6.47 13.20
C SER A 298 -16.54 -5.36 12.56
N PHE A 299 -16.98 -4.81 11.42
CA PHE A 299 -16.32 -3.64 10.81
C PHE A 299 -16.41 -2.40 11.70
N ASP A 300 -17.57 -2.13 12.30
CA ASP A 300 -17.75 -0.97 13.18
C ASP A 300 -16.85 -1.04 14.42
N ILE A 301 -16.69 -2.23 15.01
CA ILE A 301 -15.75 -2.48 16.12
C ILE A 301 -14.29 -2.25 15.68
N LEU A 302 -13.90 -2.84 14.55
CA LEU A 302 -12.55 -2.69 13.98
C LEU A 302 -12.24 -1.20 13.75
N ARG A 303 -13.14 -0.50 13.07
CA ARG A 303 -13.00 0.93 12.75
C ARG A 303 -12.94 1.79 14.01
N GLY A 304 -13.77 1.52 15.01
CA GLY A 304 -13.84 2.29 16.26
C GLY A 304 -13.93 3.80 16.00
N GLU A 305 -14.88 4.22 15.16
CA GLU A 305 -15.09 5.62 14.74
C GLU A 305 -13.90 6.29 14.03
N GLY A 306 -12.96 5.51 13.49
CA GLY A 306 -11.76 6.03 12.81
C GLY A 306 -10.60 6.27 13.76
N ARG A 307 -10.66 5.75 14.99
CA ARG A 307 -9.54 5.77 15.93
C ARG A 307 -8.29 5.17 15.32
N LEU A 308 -7.15 5.58 15.86
CA LEU A 308 -5.88 4.91 15.62
C LEU A 308 -5.83 3.59 16.40
N PHE A 309 -5.30 2.55 15.77
CA PHE A 309 -5.08 1.27 16.43
C PHE A 309 -3.90 0.51 15.82
N VAL A 310 -3.28 -0.35 16.62
CA VAL A 310 -2.30 -1.32 16.13
C VAL A 310 -3.03 -2.40 15.35
N ALA A 311 -2.59 -2.69 14.13
CA ALA A 311 -3.27 -3.65 13.26
C ALA A 311 -3.47 -5.00 14.01
N PRO A 312 -4.68 -5.59 14.03
CA PRO A 312 -4.97 -6.83 14.76
C PRO A 312 -4.04 -7.99 14.41
N ILE A 313 -3.57 -8.04 13.16
CA ILE A 313 -2.57 -9.01 12.70
C ILE A 313 -1.25 -8.89 13.47
N LEU A 314 -0.80 -7.67 13.75
CA LEU A 314 0.37 -7.40 14.58
C LEU A 314 0.06 -7.72 16.04
N GLN A 315 -1.12 -7.34 16.55
CA GLN A 315 -1.51 -7.70 17.92
C GLN A 315 -1.50 -9.21 18.15
N THR A 316 -2.03 -10.00 17.23
CA THR A 316 -2.09 -11.47 17.34
C THR A 316 -0.71 -12.13 17.27
N LEU A 317 0.25 -11.49 16.59
CA LEU A 317 1.59 -12.02 16.40
C LEU A 317 2.60 -11.49 17.43
N ILE A 318 2.27 -10.40 18.13
CA ILE A 318 3.16 -9.71 19.08
C ILE A 318 2.69 -9.89 20.55
N LEU A 319 1.37 -9.92 20.81
CA LEU A 319 0.76 -10.02 22.14
C LEU A 319 0.14 -11.40 22.38
#